data_AF-A0A518AIM4-F1
#
_entry.id   AF-A0A518AIM4-F1
#
_cell.length_a   1.000
_cell.length_b   1.000
_cell.length_c   1.000
_cell.angle_alpha   90.00
_cell.angle_beta   90.00
_cell.angle_gamma   90.00
#
_symmetry.space_group_name_H-M   'P 1'
#
loop_
_entity.id
_entity.type
_entity.pdbx_description
1 polymer ?
#
loop_
_entity_poly.entity_id
_entity_poly.type
_entity_poly.pdbx_seq_one_letter_code
_entity_poly.pdbx_strand_id
1 'polypeptide(L)'
;MRTATLLIAGFLVATVAPSVRGESTIDYATQIEPIFKDHCYSCHGESKGLGRVRLHTAEAIAESSEAHSDLLTAGKPDESELYERLVLPADNPKRMPKGGDPLSEKQIALVKQWITEGASYTSAAATEPAAEMATPAAPVERPEVSAATPEAIAAAEATGALVLPLYASSNELRVSFPSTRDQVSDETVAALLPLAPQIVELDLSGTAITDGCCESLEKFTNVDTLHLEKTAISDAAIPSLAAMQYLNYLNLHSTQVTDQAIKSLKSIPSLRKLYLWQTHVSYEATKGLEQAIPGLKVNLGWNHPGVVRERLNAELTRVEKQVADSAAAITEAEQALQAAKTENQAASERAAEIKKELEAIAKPATEGTPTQAP
;
A
#
# COMPACT_ATOMS: atom_id res chain seq x y z
N MET A 1 -59.24 -47.02 -38.81
CA MET A 1 -58.70 -45.98 -37.89
C MET A 1 -57.93 -46.70 -36.79
N ARG A 2 -56.66 -46.32 -36.59
CA ARG A 2 -55.86 -46.24 -35.33
C ARG A 2 -56.10 -47.37 -34.30
N THR A 3 -55.13 -48.17 -33.86
CA THR A 3 -53.83 -47.80 -33.26
C THR A 3 -52.97 -49.06 -33.06
N ALA A 4 -51.67 -48.98 -33.38
CA ALA A 4 -50.68 -49.99 -32.99
C ALA A 4 -49.95 -49.54 -31.72
N THR A 5 -49.91 -50.42 -30.72
CA THR A 5 -49.26 -50.22 -29.42
C THR A 5 -47.78 -50.58 -29.54
N LEU A 6 -46.88 -49.61 -29.38
CA LEU A 6 -45.44 -49.85 -29.23
C LEU A 6 -45.03 -49.57 -27.78
N LEU A 7 -44.52 -50.61 -27.12
CA LEU A 7 -43.78 -50.56 -25.87
C LEU A 7 -42.39 -49.95 -26.12
N ILE A 8 -42.10 -48.81 -25.49
CA ILE A 8 -40.75 -48.23 -25.46
C ILE A 8 -40.21 -48.40 -24.04
N ALA A 9 -39.23 -49.29 -23.89
CA ALA A 9 -38.41 -49.42 -22.70
C ALA A 9 -37.46 -48.21 -22.62
N GLY A 10 -37.60 -47.39 -21.58
CA GLY A 10 -36.75 -46.23 -21.34
C GLY A 10 -35.35 -46.66 -20.89
N PHE A 11 -34.36 -46.46 -21.75
CA PHE A 11 -32.94 -46.47 -21.39
C PHE A 11 -32.61 -45.09 -20.82
N LEU A 12 -32.38 -45.03 -19.51
CA LEU A 12 -31.92 -43.83 -18.82
C LEU A 12 -30.42 -43.63 -19.16
N VAL A 13 -30.13 -42.76 -20.12
CA VAL A 13 -28.75 -42.31 -20.38
C VAL A 13 -28.41 -41.29 -19.29
N ALA A 14 -27.60 -41.72 -18.32
CA ALA A 14 -27.00 -40.80 -17.35
C ALA A 14 -26.00 -39.89 -18.08
N THR A 15 -26.41 -38.66 -18.35
CA THR A 15 -25.51 -37.61 -18.82
C THR A 15 -24.61 -37.20 -17.66
N VAL A 16 -23.36 -37.66 -17.69
CA VAL A 16 -22.31 -37.15 -16.81
C VAL A 16 -22.00 -35.73 -17.26
N ALA A 17 -22.49 -34.73 -16.52
CA ALA A 17 -22.07 -33.36 -16.71
C ALA A 17 -20.58 -33.24 -16.34
N PRO A 18 -19.73 -32.65 -17.20
CA PRO A 18 -18.36 -32.39 -16.83
C PRO A 18 -18.34 -31.40 -15.66
N SER A 19 -17.76 -31.81 -14.55
CA SER A 19 -17.49 -30.95 -13.41
C SER A 19 -16.46 -29.90 -13.85
N VAL A 20 -16.89 -28.65 -14.01
CA VAL A 20 -16.00 -27.52 -14.25
C VAL A 20 -15.17 -27.34 -12.97
N ARG A 21 -13.86 -27.62 -13.07
CA ARG A 21 -12.89 -27.31 -12.02
C ARG A 21 -12.94 -25.80 -11.78
N GLY A 22 -13.14 -25.39 -10.54
CA GLY A 22 -13.06 -23.98 -10.13
C GLY A 22 -11.66 -23.45 -10.39
N GLU A 23 -11.57 -22.42 -11.25
CA GLU A 23 -10.43 -21.51 -11.25
C GLU A 23 -10.52 -20.68 -9.97
N SER A 24 -9.42 -20.68 -9.21
CA SER A 24 -9.28 -19.84 -8.03
C SER A 24 -9.44 -18.37 -8.41
N THR A 25 -10.30 -17.66 -7.68
CA THR A 25 -10.47 -16.20 -7.79
C THR A 25 -9.13 -15.47 -7.62
N ILE A 26 -8.94 -14.37 -8.34
CA ILE A 26 -7.74 -13.55 -8.25
C ILE A 26 -7.63 -12.93 -6.85
N ASP A 27 -6.46 -13.13 -6.25
CA ASP A 27 -6.09 -12.50 -5.00
C ASP A 27 -5.35 -11.18 -5.26
N TYR A 28 -5.98 -10.06 -4.91
CA TYR A 28 -5.41 -8.74 -5.21
C TYR A 28 -4.04 -8.53 -4.57
N ALA A 29 -3.91 -8.82 -3.27
CA ALA A 29 -2.69 -8.53 -2.51
C ALA A 29 -1.48 -9.34 -3.00
N THR A 30 -1.70 -10.58 -3.42
CA THR A 30 -0.62 -11.47 -3.85
C THR A 30 -0.38 -11.47 -5.36
N GLN A 31 -1.39 -11.15 -6.17
CA GLN A 31 -1.29 -11.26 -7.63
C GLN A 31 -1.36 -9.93 -8.39
N ILE A 32 -2.07 -8.91 -7.87
CA ILE A 32 -2.29 -7.64 -8.59
C ILE A 32 -1.46 -6.50 -7.99
N GLU A 33 -1.46 -6.34 -6.67
CA GLU A 33 -0.70 -5.31 -5.98
C GLU A 33 0.80 -5.33 -6.33
N PRO A 34 1.49 -6.49 -6.42
CA PRO A 34 2.89 -6.51 -6.84
C PRO A 34 3.10 -5.96 -8.25
N ILE A 35 2.17 -6.22 -9.17
CA ILE A 35 2.22 -5.71 -10.55
C ILE A 35 2.15 -4.18 -10.53
N PHE A 36 1.21 -3.60 -9.77
CA PHE A 36 1.08 -2.14 -9.70
C PHE A 36 2.27 -1.50 -8.98
N LYS A 37 2.79 -2.16 -7.94
CA LYS A 37 3.97 -1.69 -7.22
C LYS A 37 5.20 -1.58 -8.12
N ASP A 38 5.44 -2.62 -8.91
CA ASP A 38 6.63 -2.71 -9.75
C ASP A 38 6.55 -1.81 -10.99
N HIS A 39 5.35 -1.66 -11.57
CA HIS A 39 5.19 -1.03 -12.87
C HIS A 39 4.44 0.31 -12.87
N CYS A 40 3.70 0.64 -11.80
CA CYS A 40 2.78 1.79 -11.81
C CYS A 40 3.11 2.84 -10.73
N TYR A 41 3.60 2.47 -9.54
CA TYR A 41 3.71 3.39 -8.40
C TYR A 41 4.75 4.50 -8.59
N SER A 42 5.77 4.28 -9.42
CA SER A 42 6.78 5.30 -9.71
C SER A 42 6.21 6.58 -10.32
N CYS A 43 5.06 6.48 -11.00
CA CYS A 43 4.36 7.58 -11.66
C CYS A 43 2.96 7.82 -11.10
N HIS A 44 2.24 6.76 -10.72
CA HIS A 44 0.87 6.78 -10.18
C HIS A 44 0.83 6.47 -8.68
N GLY A 45 1.95 6.63 -7.97
CA GLY A 45 2.00 6.49 -6.52
C GLY A 45 1.65 7.77 -5.77
N GLU A 46 1.75 7.72 -4.44
CA GLU A 46 1.45 8.82 -3.50
C GLU A 46 2.09 10.15 -3.92
N SER A 47 3.35 10.10 -4.36
CA SER A 47 4.21 11.26 -4.58
C SER A 47 4.07 11.95 -5.94
N LYS A 48 3.58 11.25 -6.98
CA LYS A 48 3.57 11.78 -8.36
C LYS A 48 2.22 11.76 -9.06
N GLY A 49 1.29 10.85 -8.71
CA GLY A 49 -0.10 10.82 -9.19
C GLY A 49 -0.35 11.35 -10.61
N LEU A 50 0.46 10.94 -11.59
CA LEU A 50 0.46 11.57 -12.91
C LEU A 50 -0.88 11.37 -13.60
N GLY A 51 -1.39 12.43 -14.25
CA GLY A 51 -2.72 12.40 -14.86
C GLY A 51 -3.87 12.37 -13.85
N ARG A 52 -3.62 12.67 -12.56
CA ARG A 52 -4.59 12.60 -11.45
C ARG A 52 -5.07 11.18 -11.11
N VAL A 53 -4.37 10.17 -11.63
CA VAL A 53 -4.62 8.76 -11.33
C VAL A 53 -3.60 8.28 -10.31
N ARG A 54 -4.09 7.68 -9.22
CA ARG A 54 -3.31 7.05 -8.17
C ARG A 54 -3.67 5.57 -8.06
N LEU A 55 -2.64 4.72 -8.05
CA LEU A 55 -2.79 3.26 -8.03
C LEU A 55 -2.16 2.58 -6.81
N HIS A 56 -1.53 3.35 -5.91
CA HIS A 56 -0.73 2.83 -4.79
C HIS A 56 -1.48 2.15 -3.64
N THR A 57 -2.79 2.36 -3.51
CA THR A 57 -3.65 1.68 -2.55
C THR A 57 -5.02 1.44 -3.15
N ALA A 58 -5.79 0.50 -2.57
CA ALA A 58 -7.16 0.22 -3.00
C ALA A 58 -8.04 1.48 -2.92
N GLU A 59 -7.89 2.26 -1.84
CA GLU A 59 -8.62 3.52 -1.64
C GLU A 59 -8.24 4.54 -2.70
N ALA A 60 -6.94 4.67 -3.00
CA ALA A 60 -6.47 5.61 -4.02
C ALA A 60 -6.97 5.24 -5.43
N ILE A 61 -7.07 3.94 -5.74
CA ILE A 61 -7.65 3.46 -7.00
C ILE A 61 -9.15 3.77 -7.04
N ALA A 62 -9.87 3.55 -5.94
CA ALA A 62 -11.29 3.89 -5.84
C ALA A 62 -11.52 5.40 -6.05
N GLU A 63 -10.79 6.26 -5.32
CA GLU A 63 -10.85 7.72 -5.50
C GLU A 63 -10.50 8.15 -6.94
N SER A 64 -9.50 7.50 -7.54
CA SER A 64 -9.12 7.79 -8.93
C SER A 64 -10.20 7.36 -9.92
N SER A 65 -10.91 6.27 -9.63
CA SER A 65 -12.00 5.75 -10.46
C SER A 65 -13.28 6.57 -10.30
N GLU A 66 -13.50 7.20 -9.14
CA GLU A 66 -14.56 8.19 -8.96
C GLU A 66 -14.25 9.49 -9.72
N ALA A 67 -13.00 9.95 -9.67
CA ALA A 67 -12.56 11.14 -10.39
C ALA A 67 -12.48 10.95 -11.93
N HIS A 68 -12.26 9.70 -12.37
CA HIS A 68 -12.17 9.28 -13.76
C HIS A 68 -13.02 8.03 -13.96
N SER A 69 -14.31 8.22 -14.24
CA SER A 69 -15.31 7.15 -14.28
C SER A 69 -15.03 6.03 -15.29
N ASP A 70 -14.16 6.27 -16.26
CA ASP A 70 -13.69 5.33 -17.27
C ASP A 70 -12.39 4.60 -16.89
N LEU A 71 -11.74 4.98 -15.79
CA LEU A 71 -10.46 4.39 -15.36
C LEU A 71 -10.58 2.90 -15.09
N LEU A 72 -11.61 2.49 -14.33
CA LEU A 72 -11.80 1.12 -13.87
C LEU A 72 -13.30 0.81 -13.78
N THR A 73 -13.79 0.06 -14.77
CA THR A 73 -15.17 -0.39 -14.84
C THR A 73 -15.24 -1.86 -14.41
N ALA A 74 -15.67 -2.10 -13.16
CA ALA A 74 -15.77 -3.45 -12.59
C ALA A 74 -16.61 -4.39 -13.49
N GLY A 75 -16.09 -5.59 -13.73
CA GLY A 75 -16.69 -6.61 -14.60
C GLY A 75 -16.45 -6.38 -16.10
N LYS A 76 -15.86 -5.25 -16.49
CA LYS A 76 -15.71 -4.85 -17.90
C LYS A 76 -14.29 -4.37 -18.21
N PRO A 77 -13.33 -5.30 -18.42
CA PRO A 77 -11.96 -4.93 -18.72
C PRO A 77 -11.84 -4.07 -19.99
N ASP A 78 -12.61 -4.38 -21.04
CA ASP A 78 -12.52 -3.65 -22.32
C ASP A 78 -13.14 -2.23 -22.24
N GLU A 79 -13.92 -1.92 -21.19
CA GLU A 79 -14.44 -0.58 -20.87
C GLU A 79 -13.62 0.11 -19.76
N SER A 80 -12.49 -0.47 -19.36
CA SER A 80 -11.60 0.10 -18.34
C SER A 80 -10.36 0.67 -19.00
N GLU A 81 -10.17 1.99 -18.90
CA GLU A 81 -9.00 2.68 -19.46
C GLU A 81 -7.70 2.08 -18.89
N LEU A 82 -7.70 1.64 -17.63
CA LEU A 82 -6.57 0.95 -17.03
C LEU A 82 -6.12 -0.26 -17.86
N TYR A 83 -7.04 -1.10 -18.32
CA TYR A 83 -6.72 -2.28 -19.13
C TYR A 83 -6.37 -1.90 -20.57
N GLU A 84 -7.14 -0.97 -21.17
CA GLU A 84 -6.88 -0.49 -22.54
C GLU A 84 -5.43 -0.01 -22.67
N ARG A 85 -4.96 0.79 -21.72
CA ARG A 85 -3.61 1.38 -21.72
C ARG A 85 -2.48 0.33 -21.64
N LEU A 86 -2.74 -0.85 -21.09
CA LEU A 86 -1.78 -1.96 -20.97
C LEU A 86 -1.65 -2.76 -22.28
N VAL A 87 -2.74 -2.89 -23.04
CA VAL A 87 -2.81 -3.70 -24.27
C VAL A 87 -2.49 -2.92 -25.55
N LEU A 88 -2.27 -1.61 -25.45
CA LEU A 88 -1.87 -0.79 -26.60
C LEU A 88 -0.53 -1.27 -27.20
N PRO A 89 -0.33 -1.11 -28.53
CA PRO A 89 0.94 -1.41 -29.21
C PRO A 89 2.13 -0.68 -28.58
N ALA A 90 3.31 -1.31 -28.60
CA ALA A 90 4.51 -0.83 -27.91
C ALA A 90 4.97 0.58 -28.33
N ASP A 91 4.67 0.98 -29.56
CA ASP A 91 4.98 2.30 -30.14
C ASP A 91 3.92 3.37 -29.86
N ASN A 92 2.81 3.01 -29.21
CA ASN A 92 1.74 3.96 -28.92
C ASN A 92 2.10 4.89 -27.75
N PRO A 93 2.07 6.22 -27.93
CA PRO A 93 2.46 7.19 -26.90
C PRO A 93 1.51 7.21 -25.68
N LYS A 94 0.34 6.60 -25.79
CA LYS A 94 -0.64 6.46 -24.70
C LYS A 94 -0.46 5.17 -23.89
N ARG A 95 0.39 4.24 -24.35
CA ARG A 95 0.66 2.98 -23.65
C ARG A 95 1.28 3.25 -22.28
N MET A 96 0.87 2.45 -21.31
CA MET A 96 1.44 2.42 -19.97
C MET A 96 2.03 1.04 -19.69
N PRO A 97 3.15 0.93 -18.94
CA PRO A 97 3.93 2.01 -18.32
C PRO A 97 4.72 2.87 -19.32
N LYS A 98 4.79 4.19 -19.09
CA LYS A 98 5.56 5.12 -19.95
C LYS A 98 7.05 5.02 -19.68
N GLY A 99 7.82 4.65 -20.70
CA GLY A 99 9.29 4.61 -20.63
C GLY A 99 9.85 3.50 -19.73
N GLY A 100 9.02 2.53 -19.34
CA GLY A 100 9.42 1.31 -18.62
C GLY A 100 9.07 0.06 -19.41
N ASP A 101 9.52 -1.10 -18.93
CA ASP A 101 9.26 -2.37 -19.60
C ASP A 101 7.76 -2.71 -19.64
N PRO A 102 7.28 -3.29 -20.75
CA PRO A 102 5.91 -3.77 -20.86
C PRO A 102 5.62 -4.84 -19.81
N LEU A 103 4.40 -4.84 -19.27
CA LEU A 103 3.91 -6.01 -18.52
C LEU A 103 3.92 -7.23 -19.46
N SER A 104 4.27 -8.39 -18.92
CA SER A 104 4.15 -9.66 -19.62
C SER A 104 2.68 -10.00 -19.92
N GLU A 105 2.44 -10.84 -20.92
CA GLU A 105 1.09 -11.31 -21.25
C GLU A 105 0.37 -11.95 -20.05
N LYS A 106 1.13 -12.64 -19.18
CA LYS A 106 0.60 -13.23 -17.94
C LYS A 106 0.14 -12.17 -16.94
N GLN A 107 0.92 -11.11 -16.75
CA GLN A 107 0.53 -10.01 -15.85
C GLN A 107 -0.68 -9.25 -16.40
N ILE A 108 -0.74 -9.02 -17.70
CA ILE A 108 -1.90 -8.41 -18.35
C ILE A 108 -3.15 -9.29 -18.20
N ALA A 109 -3.01 -10.62 -18.33
CA ALA A 109 -4.10 -11.56 -18.12
C ALA A 109 -4.62 -11.55 -16.68
N LEU A 110 -3.73 -11.46 -15.68
CA LEU A 110 -4.12 -11.33 -14.27
C LEU A 110 -4.92 -10.04 -14.02
N VAL A 111 -4.46 -8.90 -14.54
CA VAL A 111 -5.19 -7.63 -14.42
C VAL A 111 -6.54 -7.70 -15.12
N LYS A 112 -6.61 -8.31 -16.32
CA LYS A 112 -7.89 -8.53 -17.02
C LYS A 112 -8.86 -9.35 -16.18
N GLN A 113 -8.38 -10.47 -15.66
CA GLN A 113 -9.18 -11.40 -14.88
C GLN A 113 -9.67 -10.73 -13.58
N TRP A 114 -8.81 -10.00 -12.89
CA TRP A 114 -9.18 -9.20 -11.73
C TRP A 114 -10.31 -8.21 -12.01
N ILE A 115 -10.22 -7.44 -13.11
CA ILE A 115 -11.29 -6.51 -13.50
C ILE A 115 -12.58 -7.27 -13.83
N THR A 116 -12.45 -8.41 -14.54
CA THR A 116 -13.59 -9.28 -14.89
C THR A 116 -14.29 -9.84 -13.65
N GLU A 117 -13.54 -10.15 -12.60
CA GLU A 117 -14.04 -10.63 -11.30
C GLU A 117 -14.60 -9.51 -10.41
N GLY A 118 -14.68 -8.28 -10.93
CA GLY A 118 -15.27 -7.14 -10.24
C GLY A 118 -14.26 -6.21 -9.56
N ALA A 119 -12.98 -6.32 -9.90
CA ALA A 119 -11.89 -5.51 -9.37
C ALA A 119 -11.83 -5.50 -7.83
N SER A 120 -12.08 -6.66 -7.21
CA SER A 120 -12.09 -6.79 -5.75
C SER A 120 -10.68 -6.69 -5.16
N TYR A 121 -10.56 -6.01 -4.01
CA TYR A 121 -9.30 -5.85 -3.28
C TYR A 121 -9.12 -6.91 -2.16
N THR A 122 -10.07 -7.83 -1.99
CA THR A 122 -10.05 -8.85 -0.93
C THR A 122 -9.15 -10.04 -1.28
N SER A 123 -8.27 -10.44 -0.36
CA SER A 123 -7.40 -11.64 -0.48
C SER A 123 -8.09 -12.90 0.07
N ALA A 124 -7.88 -14.06 -0.59
CA ALA A 124 -8.41 -15.36 -0.18
C ALA A 124 -7.76 -15.93 1.10
N ALA A 125 -6.71 -15.29 1.62
CA ALA A 125 -6.08 -15.65 2.89
C ALA A 125 -6.85 -15.14 4.13
N ALA A 126 -7.99 -14.47 3.96
CA ALA A 126 -8.79 -13.91 5.07
C ALA A 126 -9.79 -14.90 5.72
N THR A 127 -9.48 -16.20 5.77
CA THR A 127 -10.27 -17.21 6.50
C THR A 127 -9.48 -17.86 7.62
N GLU A 128 -9.21 -17.10 8.67
CA GLU A 128 -9.30 -17.58 10.06
C GLU A 128 -10.58 -16.97 10.66
N PRO A 129 -11.25 -17.61 11.65
CA PRO A 129 -12.51 -17.10 12.16
C PRO A 129 -12.27 -15.66 12.60
N ALA A 130 -13.03 -14.75 11.99
CA ALA A 130 -13.01 -13.34 12.32
C ALA A 130 -13.23 -13.21 13.84
N ALA A 131 -12.12 -13.11 14.57
CA ALA A 131 -12.03 -12.24 15.72
C ALA A 131 -12.35 -10.87 15.15
N GLU A 132 -13.66 -10.57 15.14
CA GLU A 132 -14.29 -9.28 14.98
C GLU A 132 -13.28 -8.24 14.52
N MET A 133 -12.93 -8.30 13.22
CA MET A 133 -12.13 -7.26 12.62
C MET A 133 -12.99 -6.03 12.76
N ALA A 134 -12.63 -5.19 13.74
CA ALA A 134 -13.17 -3.87 13.86
C ALA A 134 -12.95 -3.21 12.51
N THR A 135 -14.03 -3.17 11.71
CA THR A 135 -14.24 -2.10 10.73
C THR A 135 -13.67 -0.84 11.36
N PRO A 136 -12.83 -0.04 10.68
CA PRO A 136 -12.47 1.27 11.21
C PRO A 136 -13.78 1.90 11.61
N ALA A 137 -13.95 2.13 12.92
CA ALA A 137 -15.22 2.58 13.46
C ALA A 137 -15.70 3.71 12.55
N ALA A 138 -16.90 3.58 11.99
CA ALA A 138 -17.53 4.64 11.23
C ALA A 138 -17.27 5.95 12.00
N PRO A 139 -16.87 7.06 11.34
CA PRO A 139 -16.54 8.30 12.03
C PRO A 139 -17.61 8.54 13.09
N VAL A 140 -17.22 8.45 14.38
CA VAL A 140 -18.17 8.57 15.46
C VAL A 140 -18.72 9.98 15.32
N GLU A 141 -20.00 10.09 14.97
CA GLU A 141 -20.63 11.37 14.69
C GLU A 141 -20.53 12.21 15.96
N ARG A 142 -19.77 13.31 15.89
CA ARG A 142 -19.51 14.16 17.06
C ARG A 142 -20.81 14.86 17.44
N PRO A 143 -21.16 14.93 18.74
CA PRO A 143 -22.34 15.66 19.17
C PRO A 143 -22.18 17.13 18.82
N GLU A 144 -23.27 17.78 18.40
CA GLU A 144 -23.29 19.23 18.28
C GLU A 144 -23.03 19.86 19.65
N VAL A 145 -22.01 20.72 19.73
CA VAL A 145 -21.64 21.42 20.95
C VAL A 145 -22.28 22.80 20.97
N SER A 146 -22.75 23.25 22.13
CA SER A 146 -23.27 24.61 22.28
C SER A 146 -22.12 25.62 22.25
N ALA A 147 -22.40 26.84 21.79
CA ALA A 147 -21.42 27.93 21.79
C ALA A 147 -20.83 28.17 23.18
N ALA A 148 -19.50 28.37 23.23
CA ALA A 148 -18.82 28.80 24.46
C ALA A 148 -19.26 30.22 24.85
N THR A 149 -19.29 30.52 26.15
CA THR A 149 -19.62 31.88 26.59
C THR A 149 -18.46 32.84 26.30
N PRO A 150 -18.72 34.12 26.00
CA PRO A 150 -17.65 35.11 25.81
C PRO A 150 -16.72 35.19 27.01
N GLU A 151 -17.22 35.00 28.23
CA GLU A 151 -16.43 35.00 29.46
C GLU A 151 -15.47 33.82 29.52
N ALA A 152 -15.89 32.63 29.09
CA ALA A 152 -15.04 31.44 29.04
C ALA A 152 -13.92 31.59 27.99
N ILE A 153 -14.25 32.17 26.83
CA ILE A 153 -13.26 32.49 25.78
C ILE A 153 -12.25 33.52 26.32
N ALA A 154 -12.73 34.62 26.89
CA ALA A 154 -11.86 35.65 27.44
C ALA A 154 -10.97 35.14 28.58
N ALA A 155 -11.48 34.25 29.44
CA ALA A 155 -10.70 33.61 30.50
C ALA A 155 -9.59 32.72 29.94
N ALA A 156 -9.85 31.96 28.87
CA ALA A 156 -8.84 31.16 28.19
C ALA A 156 -7.80 32.06 27.51
N GLU A 157 -8.22 33.10 26.79
CA GLU A 157 -7.32 34.06 26.13
C GLU A 157 -6.42 34.81 27.12
N ALA A 158 -6.90 35.07 28.34
CA ALA A 158 -6.12 35.68 29.41
C ALA A 158 -4.94 34.80 29.88
N THR A 159 -4.95 33.50 29.58
CA THR A 159 -3.81 32.59 29.82
C THR A 159 -2.78 32.62 28.69
N GLY A 160 -3.00 33.44 27.65
CA GLY A 160 -2.19 33.49 26.44
C GLY A 160 -2.62 32.48 25.38
N ALA A 161 -3.78 31.83 25.55
CA ALA A 161 -4.34 30.93 24.55
C ALA A 161 -4.86 31.73 23.34
N LEU A 162 -4.59 31.21 22.14
CA LEU A 162 -5.30 31.58 20.93
C LEU A 162 -6.47 30.61 20.75
N VAL A 163 -7.69 31.12 20.87
CA VAL A 163 -8.93 30.36 20.73
C VAL A 163 -9.58 30.72 19.39
N LEU A 164 -9.75 29.74 18.50
CA LEU A 164 -10.33 29.94 17.17
C LEU A 164 -11.46 28.93 16.91
N PRO A 165 -12.52 29.30 16.16
CA PRO A 165 -13.47 28.32 15.68
C PRO A 165 -12.79 27.36 14.70
N LEU A 166 -13.12 26.08 14.78
CA LEU A 166 -12.57 25.06 13.89
C LEU A 166 -13.07 25.25 12.45
N TYR A 167 -14.36 25.58 12.31
CA TYR A 167 -15.00 25.94 11.05
C TYR A 167 -15.83 27.22 11.23
N ALA A 168 -16.04 27.97 10.15
CA ALA A 168 -16.70 29.29 10.20
C ALA A 168 -18.12 29.28 10.83
N SER A 169 -18.78 28.12 10.86
CA SER A 169 -20.15 27.95 11.35
C SER A 169 -20.28 26.86 12.42
N SER A 170 -19.18 26.43 13.05
CA SER A 170 -19.22 25.48 14.17
C SER A 170 -18.90 26.14 15.51
N ASN A 171 -19.44 25.57 16.58
CA ASN A 171 -19.10 25.91 17.96
C ASN A 171 -17.86 25.14 18.46
N GLU A 172 -17.26 24.31 17.60
CA GLU A 172 -16.04 23.58 17.90
C GLU A 172 -14.85 24.53 17.87
N LEU A 173 -13.93 24.35 18.82
CA LEU A 173 -12.79 25.23 19.02
C LEU A 173 -11.47 24.50 18.79
N ARG A 174 -10.54 25.26 18.23
CA ARG A 174 -9.10 24.98 18.24
C ARG A 174 -8.45 25.91 19.25
N VAL A 175 -7.64 25.35 20.15
CA VAL A 175 -6.88 26.09 21.16
C VAL A 175 -5.39 25.81 21.00
N SER A 176 -4.58 26.86 20.98
CA SER A 176 -3.12 26.77 20.84
C SER A 176 -2.42 27.93 21.53
N PHE A 177 -1.11 27.85 21.74
CA PHE A 177 -0.33 28.88 22.46
C PHE A 177 0.84 29.43 21.63
N PRO A 178 0.62 29.98 20.43
CA PRO A 178 1.70 30.27 19.47
C PRO A 178 2.77 31.26 19.97
N SER A 179 2.41 32.14 20.91
CA SER A 179 3.28 33.23 21.40
C SER A 179 3.70 33.10 22.86
N THR A 180 3.23 32.07 23.57
CA THR A 180 3.36 31.93 25.02
C THR A 180 3.68 30.51 25.47
N ARG A 181 4.09 29.61 24.54
CA ARG A 181 4.35 28.18 24.85
C ARG A 181 5.22 27.97 26.09
N ASP A 182 6.25 28.79 26.26
CA ASP A 182 7.21 28.73 27.37
C ASP A 182 6.61 29.10 28.74
N GLN A 183 5.42 29.69 28.77
CA GLN A 183 4.69 30.10 29.97
C GLN A 183 3.53 29.15 30.32
N VAL A 184 3.22 28.20 29.45
CA VAL A 184 2.10 27.26 29.65
C VAL A 184 2.52 26.13 30.58
N SER A 185 1.77 25.99 31.69
CA SER A 185 1.91 24.96 32.71
C SER A 185 0.63 24.14 32.89
N ASP A 186 0.64 23.17 33.80
CA ASP A 186 -0.53 22.33 34.11
C ASP A 186 -1.73 23.17 34.60
N GLU A 187 -1.48 24.27 35.33
CA GLU A 187 -2.52 25.22 35.75
C GLU A 187 -3.16 25.95 34.57
N THR A 188 -2.38 26.22 33.51
CA THR A 188 -2.91 26.83 32.28
C THR A 188 -3.88 25.88 31.59
N VAL A 189 -3.57 24.58 31.56
CA VAL A 189 -4.47 23.54 31.02
C VAL A 189 -5.76 23.48 31.85
N ALA A 190 -5.66 23.55 33.18
CA ALA A 190 -6.83 23.58 34.06
C ALA A 190 -7.72 24.81 33.83
N ALA A 191 -7.14 25.96 33.49
CA ALA A 191 -7.90 27.17 33.16
C ALA A 191 -8.72 27.06 31.86
N LEU A 192 -8.43 26.08 30.99
CA LEU A 192 -9.20 25.81 29.76
C LEU A 192 -10.46 24.97 30.01
N LEU A 193 -10.65 24.41 31.20
CA LEU A 193 -11.79 23.53 31.53
C LEU A 193 -13.18 24.12 31.19
N PRO A 194 -13.46 25.43 31.32
CA PRO A 194 -14.72 26.02 30.89
C PRO A 194 -15.04 25.85 29.39
N LEU A 195 -14.02 25.62 28.56
CA LEU A 195 -14.14 25.38 27.12
C LEU A 195 -14.07 23.89 26.75
N ALA A 196 -13.91 23.00 27.74
CA ALA A 196 -13.65 21.58 27.47
C ALA A 196 -14.69 20.88 26.55
N PRO A 197 -16.00 21.19 26.63
CA PRO A 197 -16.97 20.62 25.70
C PRO A 197 -16.75 21.05 24.24
N GLN A 198 -16.16 22.22 23.99
CA GLN A 198 -16.01 22.79 22.65
C GLN A 198 -14.64 22.48 22.03
N ILE A 199 -13.60 22.19 22.82
CA ILE A 199 -12.25 21.97 22.31
C ILE A 199 -12.18 20.64 21.55
N VAL A 200 -11.86 20.74 20.26
CA VAL A 200 -11.68 19.60 19.34
C VAL A 200 -10.21 19.46 18.91
N GLU A 201 -9.51 20.58 18.72
CA GLU A 201 -8.07 20.60 18.46
C GLU A 201 -7.37 21.33 19.61
N LEU A 202 -6.43 20.65 20.28
CA LEU A 202 -5.67 21.21 21.38
C LEU A 202 -4.18 21.08 21.10
N ASP A 203 -3.50 22.22 20.95
CA ASP A 203 -2.06 22.30 20.75
C ASP A 203 -1.34 22.80 22.01
N LEU A 204 -0.72 21.86 22.73
CA LEU A 204 0.16 22.10 23.88
C LEU A 204 1.62 21.78 23.56
N SER A 205 1.98 21.73 22.27
CA SER A 205 3.34 21.42 21.83
C SER A 205 4.36 22.42 22.39
N GLY A 206 5.51 21.90 22.84
CA GLY A 206 6.64 22.70 23.33
C GLY A 206 6.37 23.49 24.60
N THR A 207 5.34 23.13 25.36
CA THR A 207 4.99 23.76 26.64
C THR A 207 5.68 23.09 27.82
N ALA A 208 5.60 23.71 29.01
CA ALA A 208 6.19 23.19 30.24
C ALA A 208 5.25 22.24 31.02
N ILE A 209 4.20 21.73 30.37
CA ILE A 209 3.25 20.80 31.00
C ILE A 209 3.93 19.48 31.40
N THR A 210 3.42 18.89 32.47
CA THR A 210 3.87 17.63 33.05
C THR A 210 2.67 16.70 33.22
N ASP A 211 2.88 15.53 33.84
CA ASP A 211 1.77 14.65 34.20
C ASP A 211 0.81 15.27 35.24
N GLY A 212 1.11 16.45 35.81
CA GLY A 212 0.18 17.21 36.64
C GLY A 212 -1.11 17.64 35.92
N CYS A 213 -1.12 17.69 34.58
CA CYS A 213 -2.31 18.06 33.81
C CYS A 213 -3.33 16.92 33.62
N CYS A 214 -3.05 15.69 34.09
CA CYS A 214 -3.90 14.51 33.89
C CYS A 214 -5.39 14.73 34.21
N GLU A 215 -5.69 15.24 35.41
CA GLU A 215 -7.08 15.47 35.85
C GLU A 215 -7.83 16.45 34.93
N SER A 216 -7.11 17.40 34.34
CA SER A 216 -7.66 18.33 33.37
C SER A 216 -7.82 17.68 32.00
N LEU A 217 -6.84 16.90 31.55
CA LEU A 217 -6.86 16.21 30.26
C LEU A 217 -8.07 15.28 30.12
N GLU A 218 -8.46 14.60 31.20
CA GLU A 218 -9.64 13.71 31.22
C GLU A 218 -10.96 14.42 30.90
N LYS A 219 -11.01 15.75 31.03
CA LYS A 219 -12.25 16.53 30.80
C LYS A 219 -12.43 16.95 29.35
N PHE A 220 -11.39 16.92 28.52
CA PHE A 220 -11.46 17.31 27.11
C PHE A 220 -11.95 16.15 26.23
N THR A 221 -13.13 15.58 26.54
CA THR A 221 -13.64 14.34 25.92
C THR A 221 -13.94 14.45 24.42
N ASN A 222 -14.06 15.67 23.89
CA ASN A 222 -14.34 15.95 22.48
C ASN A 222 -13.09 16.19 21.62
N VAL A 223 -11.89 16.11 22.22
CA VAL A 223 -10.63 16.29 21.49
C VAL A 223 -10.46 15.17 20.47
N ASP A 224 -10.19 15.60 19.23
CA ASP A 224 -9.89 14.76 18.08
C ASP A 224 -8.39 14.81 17.73
N THR A 225 -7.80 16.00 17.85
CA THR A 225 -6.41 16.28 17.51
C THR A 225 -5.69 16.87 18.72
N LEU A 226 -4.71 16.13 19.24
CA LEU A 226 -3.94 16.51 20.42
C LEU A 226 -2.43 16.53 20.11
N HIS A 227 -1.82 17.70 20.32
CA HIS A 227 -0.37 17.88 20.23
C HIS A 227 0.24 18.03 21.62
N LEU A 228 1.12 17.08 21.97
CA LEU A 228 1.88 17.04 23.23
C LEU A 228 3.39 16.95 22.97
N GLU A 229 3.84 17.13 21.74
CA GLU A 229 5.25 16.99 21.41
C GLU A 229 6.13 17.99 22.17
N LYS A 230 7.33 17.55 22.56
CA LYS A 230 8.32 18.36 23.30
C LYS A 230 7.80 18.89 24.65
N THR A 231 7.02 18.08 25.35
CA THR A 231 6.56 18.35 26.73
C THR A 231 7.19 17.36 27.71
N ALA A 232 6.96 17.53 29.01
CA ALA A 232 7.46 16.61 30.04
C ALA A 232 6.50 15.43 30.33
N ILE A 233 5.54 15.18 29.43
CA ILE A 233 4.58 14.07 29.53
C ILE A 233 5.32 12.72 29.54
N SER A 234 4.90 11.84 30.44
CA SER A 234 5.38 10.46 30.57
C SER A 234 4.25 9.44 30.40
N ASP A 235 4.57 8.16 30.61
CA ASP A 235 3.57 7.08 30.61
C ASP A 235 2.41 7.32 31.58
N ALA A 236 2.61 8.12 32.64
CA ALA A 236 1.61 8.38 33.66
C ALA A 236 0.41 9.18 33.16
N ALA A 237 0.57 10.05 32.15
CA ALA A 237 -0.54 10.83 31.61
C ALA A 237 -1.35 10.14 30.52
N ILE A 238 -0.82 9.07 29.92
CA ILE A 238 -1.46 8.39 28.81
C ILE A 238 -2.82 7.76 29.18
N PRO A 239 -3.04 7.16 30.36
CA PRO A 239 -4.36 6.67 30.77
C PRO A 239 -5.45 7.75 30.73
N SER A 240 -5.13 9.01 31.04
CA SER A 240 -6.10 10.12 31.04
C SER A 240 -6.63 10.45 29.64
N LEU A 241 -5.88 10.09 28.59
CA LEU A 241 -6.32 10.26 27.20
C LEU A 241 -7.43 9.29 26.79
N ALA A 242 -7.67 8.22 27.56
CA ALA A 242 -8.73 7.25 27.26
C ALA A 242 -10.16 7.84 27.34
N ALA A 243 -10.31 8.99 28.01
CA ALA A 243 -11.58 9.73 28.05
C ALA A 243 -11.90 10.43 26.71
N MET A 244 -10.91 10.62 25.83
CA MET A 244 -11.05 11.29 24.54
C MET A 244 -11.54 10.31 23.47
N GLN A 245 -12.84 10.01 23.48
CA GLN A 245 -13.43 8.98 22.63
C GLN A 245 -13.35 9.28 21.11
N TYR A 246 -13.00 10.51 20.73
CA TYR A 246 -12.84 10.95 19.35
C TYR A 246 -11.39 11.17 18.94
N LEU A 247 -10.41 10.86 19.80
CA LEU A 247 -9.00 11.14 19.55
C LEU A 247 -8.49 10.34 18.34
N ASN A 248 -8.34 11.02 17.20
CA ASN A 248 -7.87 10.46 15.94
C ASN A 248 -6.37 10.73 15.71
N TYR A 249 -5.88 11.88 16.17
CA TYR A 249 -4.50 12.31 16.04
C TYR A 249 -3.88 12.59 17.41
N LEU A 250 -2.77 11.91 17.69
CA LEU A 250 -1.96 12.13 18.87
C LEU A 250 -0.49 12.28 18.49
N ASN A 251 0.12 13.38 18.92
CA ASN A 251 1.55 13.60 18.77
C ASN A 251 2.24 13.65 20.14
N LEU A 252 3.12 12.67 20.37
CA LEU A 252 3.93 12.50 21.57
C LEU A 252 5.43 12.60 21.24
N HIS A 253 5.78 13.19 20.10
CA HIS A 253 7.17 13.32 19.67
C HIS A 253 8.04 14.01 20.73
N SER A 254 9.24 13.48 21.01
CA SER A 254 10.17 14.04 21.99
C SER A 254 9.58 14.20 23.40
N THR A 255 8.80 13.22 23.85
CA THR A 255 8.30 13.10 25.24
C THR A 255 8.97 11.93 25.96
N GLN A 256 8.65 11.74 27.24
CA GLN A 256 9.25 10.74 28.10
C GLN A 256 8.52 9.38 28.09
N VAL A 257 7.62 9.16 27.12
CA VAL A 257 6.87 7.91 26.99
C VAL A 257 7.77 6.73 26.60
N THR A 258 7.41 5.55 27.12
CA THR A 258 8.07 4.27 26.92
C THR A 258 7.08 3.23 26.40
N ASP A 259 7.52 1.98 26.22
CA ASP A 259 6.65 0.86 25.87
C ASP A 259 5.47 0.65 26.83
N GLN A 260 5.53 1.20 28.05
CA GLN A 260 4.42 1.14 29.00
C GLN A 260 3.22 1.97 28.53
N ALA A 261 3.42 3.15 27.93
CA ALA A 261 2.34 3.95 27.33
C ALA A 261 1.53 3.18 26.29
N ILE A 262 2.17 2.29 25.54
CA ILE A 262 1.53 1.51 24.47
C ILE A 262 0.40 0.64 25.01
N LYS A 263 0.50 0.14 26.25
CA LYS A 263 -0.57 -0.65 26.88
C LYS A 263 -1.85 0.16 27.09
N SER A 264 -1.69 1.43 27.47
CA SER A 264 -2.81 2.36 27.67
C SER A 264 -3.35 2.87 26.33
N LEU A 265 -2.48 3.16 25.35
CA LEU A 265 -2.92 3.62 24.02
C LEU A 265 -3.81 2.60 23.29
N LYS A 266 -3.68 1.30 23.60
CA LYS A 266 -4.58 0.26 23.07
C LYS A 266 -6.05 0.46 23.45
N SER A 267 -6.35 1.17 24.55
CA SER A 267 -7.72 1.45 24.97
C SER A 267 -8.35 2.66 24.27
N ILE A 268 -7.66 3.25 23.29
CA ILE A 268 -8.14 4.40 22.51
C ILE A 268 -8.40 3.93 21.06
N PRO A 269 -9.51 3.22 20.79
CA PRO A 269 -9.77 2.61 19.48
C PRO A 269 -10.05 3.63 18.36
N SER A 270 -10.31 4.89 18.72
CA SER A 270 -10.47 6.00 17.78
C SER A 270 -9.15 6.41 17.12
N LEU A 271 -7.99 6.04 17.68
CA LEU A 271 -6.71 6.56 17.22
C LEU A 271 -6.41 6.10 15.78
N ARG A 272 -5.97 7.03 14.94
CA ARG A 272 -5.61 6.78 13.53
C ARG A 272 -4.19 7.21 13.21
N LYS A 273 -3.69 8.26 13.84
CA LYS A 273 -2.34 8.77 13.64
C LYS A 273 -1.67 8.97 14.99
N LEU A 274 -0.52 8.30 15.17
CA LEU A 274 0.26 8.37 16.38
C LEU A 274 1.72 8.68 16.05
N TYR A 275 2.25 9.77 16.58
CA TYR A 275 3.63 10.17 16.39
C TYR A 275 4.42 9.97 17.68
N LEU A 276 5.47 9.14 17.60
CA LEU A 276 6.30 8.70 18.72
C LEU A 276 7.81 8.88 18.43
N TRP A 277 8.15 9.68 17.43
CA TRP A 277 9.55 9.95 17.12
C TRP A 277 10.27 10.61 18.31
N GLN A 278 11.53 10.25 18.54
CA GLN A 278 12.36 10.72 19.67
C GLN A 278 11.77 10.39 21.06
N THR A 279 11.01 9.29 21.18
CA THR A 279 10.58 8.73 22.48
C THR A 279 11.42 7.49 22.83
N HIS A 280 11.12 6.85 23.96
CA HIS A 280 11.76 5.61 24.40
C HIS A 280 10.96 4.36 23.99
N VAL A 281 10.01 4.50 23.06
CA VAL A 281 9.19 3.40 22.54
C VAL A 281 9.98 2.57 21.53
N SER A 282 9.95 1.25 21.69
CA SER A 282 10.55 0.28 20.78
C SER A 282 9.70 0.05 19.53
N TYR A 283 10.34 -0.43 18.46
CA TYR A 283 9.63 -0.77 17.23
C TYR A 283 8.64 -1.92 17.44
N GLU A 284 9.06 -2.91 18.22
CA GLU A 284 8.30 -4.11 18.55
C GLU A 284 6.99 -3.77 19.30
N ALA A 285 7.05 -2.82 20.24
CA ALA A 285 5.85 -2.39 20.96
C ALA A 285 4.83 -1.74 20.02
N THR A 286 5.28 -0.93 19.04
CA THR A 286 4.36 -0.30 18.08
C THR A 286 3.66 -1.28 17.15
N LYS A 287 4.32 -2.38 16.76
CA LYS A 287 3.69 -3.41 15.92
C LYS A 287 2.48 -4.06 16.59
N GLY A 288 2.60 -4.37 17.88
CA GLY A 288 1.47 -4.89 18.65
C GLY A 288 0.34 -3.88 18.88
N LEU A 289 0.60 -2.58 18.70
CA LEU A 289 -0.42 -1.53 18.75
C LEU A 289 -1.13 -1.39 17.40
N GLU A 290 -0.39 -1.35 16.28
CA GLU A 290 -0.95 -1.32 14.92
C GLU A 290 -1.86 -2.54 14.64
N GLN A 291 -1.53 -3.71 15.20
CA GLN A 291 -2.38 -4.91 15.12
C GLN A 291 -3.64 -4.80 15.98
N ALA A 292 -3.59 -4.11 17.12
CA ALA A 292 -4.71 -3.98 18.04
C ALA A 292 -5.71 -2.91 17.61
N ILE A 293 -5.27 -1.89 16.86
CA ILE A 293 -6.11 -0.80 16.37
C ILE A 293 -6.03 -0.77 14.84
N PRO A 294 -6.97 -1.42 14.14
CA PRO A 294 -7.01 -1.42 12.68
C PRO A 294 -7.04 0.00 12.11
N GLY A 295 -6.17 0.26 11.13
CA GLY A 295 -6.06 1.57 10.48
C GLY A 295 -5.17 2.59 11.21
N LEU A 296 -4.67 2.27 12.41
CA LEU A 296 -3.69 3.10 13.09
C LEU A 296 -2.35 3.13 12.32
N LYS A 297 -1.83 4.33 12.11
CA LYS A 297 -0.49 4.57 11.56
C LYS A 297 0.40 5.12 12.66
N VAL A 298 1.45 4.39 12.99
CA VAL A 298 2.44 4.80 13.98
C VAL A 298 3.70 5.33 13.29
N ASN A 299 4.15 6.51 13.70
CA ASN A 299 5.35 7.15 13.19
C ASN A 299 6.43 7.26 14.27
N LEU A 300 7.43 6.39 14.22
CA LEU A 300 8.62 6.42 15.08
C LEU A 300 9.76 7.29 14.53
N GLY A 301 9.58 7.88 13.35
CA GLY A 301 10.60 8.63 12.62
C GLY A 301 11.55 7.76 11.80
N TRP A 302 12.10 8.34 10.74
CA TRP A 302 12.89 7.63 9.72
C TRP A 302 14.17 6.96 10.27
N ASN A 303 14.75 7.56 11.31
CA ASN A 303 16.02 7.17 11.91
C ASN A 303 15.86 6.26 13.13
N HIS A 304 14.65 5.85 13.48
CA HIS A 304 14.45 4.92 14.60
C HIS A 304 15.16 3.58 14.31
N PRO A 305 15.99 3.03 15.22
CA PRO A 305 16.81 1.85 14.93
C PRO A 305 16.02 0.65 14.40
N GLY A 306 14.84 0.38 14.97
CA GLY A 306 13.98 -0.71 14.50
C GLY A 306 13.35 -0.46 13.12
N VAL A 307 13.03 0.79 12.79
CA VAL A 307 12.49 1.17 11.46
C VAL A 307 13.58 1.06 10.41
N VAL A 308 14.80 1.53 10.74
CA VAL A 308 15.97 1.42 9.88
C VAL A 308 16.30 -0.05 9.62
N ARG A 309 16.31 -0.89 10.66
CA ARG A 309 16.57 -2.32 10.54
C ARG A 309 15.56 -3.00 9.62
N GLU A 310 14.27 -2.76 9.80
CA GLU A 310 13.23 -3.36 8.95
C GLU A 310 13.40 -2.96 7.48
N ARG A 311 13.62 -1.67 7.23
CA ARG A 311 13.83 -1.15 5.87
C ARG A 311 15.07 -1.76 5.22
N LEU A 312 16.18 -1.85 5.95
CA LEU A 312 17.42 -2.44 5.44
C LEU A 312 17.27 -3.94 5.17
N ASN A 313 16.54 -4.67 6.02
CA ASN A 313 16.26 -6.09 5.79
C ASN A 313 15.41 -6.30 4.53
N ALA A 314 14.37 -5.48 4.34
CA ALA A 314 13.53 -5.55 3.14
C ALA A 314 14.34 -5.24 1.86
N GLU A 315 15.22 -4.25 1.91
CA GLU A 315 16.12 -3.93 0.80
C GLU A 315 17.14 -5.03 0.54
N LEU A 316 17.71 -5.62 1.60
CA LEU A 316 18.63 -6.76 1.49
C LEU A 316 17.96 -7.93 0.78
N THR A 317 16.76 -8.33 1.19
CA THR A 317 16.01 -9.42 0.55
C THR A 317 15.75 -9.13 -0.94
N ARG A 318 15.39 -7.88 -1.28
CA ARG A 318 15.20 -7.46 -2.67
C ARG A 318 16.49 -7.61 -3.48
N VAL A 319 17.60 -7.11 -2.95
CA VAL A 319 18.91 -7.15 -3.63
C VAL A 319 19.40 -8.59 -3.77
N GLU A 320 19.24 -9.44 -2.75
CA GLU A 320 19.58 -10.86 -2.80
C GLU A 320 18.80 -11.59 -3.90
N LYS A 321 17.49 -11.32 -4.00
CA LYS A 321 16.66 -11.84 -5.10
C LYS A 321 17.17 -11.38 -6.47
N GLN A 322 17.45 -10.09 -6.62
CA GLN A 322 17.99 -9.55 -7.88
C GLN A 322 19.33 -10.19 -8.26
N VAL A 323 20.21 -10.45 -7.28
CA VAL A 323 21.47 -11.16 -7.51
C VAL A 323 21.22 -12.59 -7.98
N ALA A 324 20.29 -13.31 -7.35
CA ALA A 324 19.93 -14.67 -7.76
C ALA A 324 19.35 -14.71 -9.18
N ASP A 325 18.41 -13.81 -9.48
CA ASP A 325 17.79 -13.70 -10.81
C ASP A 325 18.84 -13.35 -11.88
N SER A 326 19.77 -12.45 -11.56
CA SER A 326 20.87 -12.08 -12.46
C SER A 326 21.84 -13.24 -12.69
N ALA A 327 22.14 -14.03 -11.65
CA ALA A 327 23.01 -15.20 -11.77
C ALA A 327 22.39 -16.29 -12.66
N ALA A 328 21.07 -16.50 -12.54
CA ALA A 328 20.33 -17.41 -13.42
C ALA A 328 20.39 -16.93 -14.89
N ALA A 329 20.12 -15.64 -15.13
CA ALA A 329 20.20 -15.05 -16.47
C ALA A 329 21.60 -15.13 -17.09
N ILE A 330 22.67 -14.93 -16.29
CA ILE A 330 24.06 -15.12 -16.74
C ILE A 330 24.28 -16.57 -17.17
N THR A 331 23.83 -17.54 -16.37
CA THR A 331 23.98 -18.97 -16.69
C THR A 331 23.29 -19.33 -18.01
N GLU A 332 22.07 -18.84 -18.23
CA GLU A 332 21.34 -19.05 -19.49
C GLU A 332 22.05 -18.40 -20.69
N ALA A 333 22.56 -17.18 -20.52
CA ALA A 333 23.31 -16.48 -21.56
C ALA A 333 24.63 -17.20 -21.91
N GLU A 334 25.34 -17.76 -20.93
CA GLU A 334 26.55 -18.57 -21.15
C GLU A 334 26.25 -19.84 -21.94
N GLN A 335 25.15 -20.53 -21.61
CA GLN A 335 24.71 -21.72 -22.35
C GLN A 335 24.33 -21.37 -23.79
N ALA A 336 23.58 -20.29 -23.99
CA ALA A 336 23.22 -19.81 -25.33
C ALA A 336 24.45 -19.41 -26.15
N LEU A 337 25.42 -18.71 -25.52
CA LEU A 337 26.69 -18.36 -26.16
C LEU A 337 27.48 -19.60 -26.55
N GLN A 338 27.51 -20.62 -25.69
CA GLN A 338 28.21 -21.86 -25.99
C GLN A 338 27.56 -22.60 -27.16
N ALA A 339 26.23 -22.69 -27.19
CA ALA A 339 25.50 -23.27 -28.31
C ALA A 339 25.78 -22.54 -29.63
N ALA A 340 25.72 -21.21 -29.62
CA ALA A 340 26.01 -20.39 -30.80
C ALA A 340 27.46 -20.54 -31.30
N LYS A 341 28.44 -20.69 -30.39
CA LYS A 341 29.83 -21.00 -30.74
C LYS A 341 29.95 -22.35 -31.44
N THR A 342 29.28 -23.37 -30.93
CA THR A 342 29.28 -24.73 -31.53
C THR A 342 28.64 -24.72 -32.93
N GLU A 343 27.52 -24.04 -33.12
CA GLU A 343 26.86 -23.91 -34.42
C GLU A 343 27.75 -23.19 -35.44
N ASN A 344 28.39 -22.08 -35.05
CA ASN A 344 29.31 -21.34 -35.91
C ASN A 344 30.53 -22.19 -36.31
N GLN A 345 31.08 -22.98 -35.38
CA GLN A 345 32.18 -23.89 -35.70
C GLN A 345 31.75 -24.95 -36.73
N ALA A 346 30.60 -25.60 -36.54
CA ALA A 346 30.09 -26.59 -37.49
C ALA A 346 29.83 -25.98 -38.88
N ALA A 347 29.26 -24.77 -38.93
CA ALA A 347 29.06 -24.05 -40.19
C ALA A 347 30.38 -23.72 -40.89
N SER A 348 31.41 -23.31 -40.13
CA SER A 348 32.76 -23.04 -40.65
C SER A 348 33.41 -24.30 -41.21
N GLU A 349 33.31 -25.43 -40.51
CA GLU A 349 33.83 -26.73 -40.97
C GLU A 349 33.13 -27.18 -42.27
N ARG A 350 31.79 -27.09 -42.33
CA ARG A 350 31.03 -27.42 -43.54
C ARG A 350 31.38 -26.50 -44.71
N ALA A 351 31.57 -25.20 -44.47
CA ALA A 351 31.99 -24.26 -45.49
C ALA A 351 33.38 -24.62 -46.06
N ALA A 352 34.32 -25.08 -45.21
CA ALA A 352 35.63 -25.54 -45.65
C ALA A 352 35.54 -26.83 -46.49
N GLU A 353 34.69 -27.77 -46.10
CA GLU A 353 34.45 -28.99 -46.86
C GLU A 353 33.86 -28.70 -48.25
N ILE A 354 32.83 -27.85 -48.33
CA ILE A 354 32.24 -27.42 -49.60
C ILE A 354 33.29 -26.76 -50.51
N LYS A 355 34.16 -25.89 -49.96
CA LYS A 355 35.26 -25.29 -50.73
C LYS A 355 36.19 -26.35 -51.31
N LYS A 356 36.56 -27.37 -50.53
CA LYS A 356 37.39 -28.49 -50.98
C LYS A 356 36.71 -29.33 -52.07
N GLU A 357 35.41 -29.60 -51.93
CA GLU A 357 34.61 -30.29 -52.94
C GLU A 357 34.60 -29.52 -54.27
N LEU A 358 34.40 -28.19 -54.22
CA LEU A 358 34.43 -27.32 -55.39
C LEU A 358 35.81 -27.31 -56.08
N GLU A 359 36.90 -27.25 -55.31
CA GLU A 359 38.27 -27.32 -55.84
C GLU A 359 38.57 -28.65 -56.54
N ALA A 360 38.08 -29.77 -56.01
CA ALA A 360 38.27 -31.09 -56.60
C ALA A 360 37.57 -31.21 -57.96
N ILE A 361 36.38 -30.64 -58.11
CA ILE A 361 35.63 -30.62 -59.38
C ILE A 361 36.33 -29.73 -60.42
N ALA A 362 36.99 -28.65 -59.98
CA ALA A 362 37.67 -27.72 -60.88
C ALA A 362 39.01 -28.25 -61.45
N LYS A 363 39.51 -29.41 -60.98
CA LYS A 363 40.79 -29.97 -61.43
C LYS A 363 40.59 -30.77 -62.74
N PRO A 364 41.21 -30.39 -63.87
CA PRO A 364 40.98 -31.07 -65.14
C PRO A 364 41.51 -32.51 -65.09
N ALA A 365 40.76 -33.45 -65.67
CA ALA A 365 41.22 -34.81 -65.92
C ALA A 365 42.46 -34.72 -66.83
N THR A 366 43.64 -35.02 -66.29
CA THR A 366 44.83 -35.20 -67.10
C THR A 366 44.57 -36.34 -68.07
N GLU A 367 44.49 -35.99 -69.35
CA GLU A 367 44.26 -36.89 -70.48
C GLU A 367 45.21 -38.09 -70.40
N GLY A 368 44.62 -39.29 -70.37
CA GLY A 368 45.35 -40.53 -70.60
C GLY A 368 45.86 -40.55 -72.04
N THR A 369 47.18 -40.60 -72.17
CA THR A 369 47.90 -40.83 -73.41
C THR A 369 47.40 -42.10 -74.10
N PRO A 370 46.89 -42.07 -75.35
CA PRO A 370 46.71 -43.28 -76.12
C PRO A 370 48.07 -43.72 -76.66
N THR A 371 48.53 -44.85 -76.16
CA THR A 371 49.64 -45.63 -76.70
C THR A 371 49.36 -45.97 -78.17
N GLN A 372 50.24 -45.54 -79.07
CA GLN A 372 50.46 -46.22 -80.35
C GLN A 372 51.95 -46.46 -80.55
N ALA A 373 52.28 -47.74 -80.63
CA ALA A 373 53.47 -48.36 -81.21
C ALA A 373 52.94 -49.46 -82.16
N PRO A 374 53.73 -49.96 -83.13
CA PRO A 374 55.16 -49.76 -83.37
C PRO A 374 55.50 -48.88 -84.57
#